data_AF-A0A536CRT5-F1
#
_entry.id   AF-A0A536CRT5-F1
#
_cell.length_a   1.000
_cell.length_b   1.000
_cell.length_c   1.000
_cell.angle_alpha   90.00
_cell.angle_beta   90.00
_cell.angle_gamma   90.00
#
_symmetry.space_group_name_H-M   'P 1'
#
loop_
_entity.id
_entity.type
_entity.pdbx_description
1 polymer ?
#
loop_
_entity_poly.entity_id
_entity_poly.type
_entity_poly.pdbx_seq_one_letter_code
_entity_poly.pdbx_strand_id
1 'polypeptide(L)' 'MSWTVEGTYFENCNCDFACPCSVTSFAAPGTEDRCQVVLAYHIQRGQID' A
#
# COMPACT_ATOMS: atom_id res chain seq x y z
N MET A 1 14.99 15.30 -13.35
CA MET A 1 13.87 15.19 -12.41
C MET A 1 13.49 13.75 -12.18
N SER A 2 14.36 13.08 -11.45
CA SER A 2 14.12 11.79 -10.79
C SER A 2 14.04 12.05 -9.29
N TRP A 3 13.17 11.33 -8.60
CA TRP A 3 13.00 11.45 -7.15
C TRP A 3 13.37 10.13 -6.49
N THR A 4 14.09 10.18 -5.37
CA THR A 4 14.43 9.02 -4.55
C THR A 4 13.91 9.24 -3.14
N VAL A 5 13.22 8.25 -2.57
CA VAL A 5 12.63 8.33 -1.23
C VAL A 5 12.91 7.03 -0.47
N GLU A 6 13.37 7.15 0.77
CA GLU A 6 13.67 6.04 1.68
C GLU A 6 12.84 6.22 2.97
N GLY A 7 12.26 5.14 3.47
CA GLY A 7 11.43 5.18 4.67
C GLY A 7 10.62 3.92 4.90
N THR A 8 9.57 4.02 5.72
CA THR A 8 8.65 2.93 6.01
C THR A 8 7.35 3.10 5.24
N TYR A 9 6.88 2.01 4.65
CA TYR A 9 5.58 1.91 3.99
C TYR A 9 4.62 1.10 4.84
N PHE A 10 3.39 1.60 4.97
CA PHE A 10 2.28 0.89 5.55
C PHE A 10 1.11 0.92 4.56
N GLU A 11 0.53 -0.26 4.31
CA GLU A 11 -0.71 -0.39 3.57
C GLU A 11 -1.71 -1.23 4.35
N ASN A 12 -2.98 -0.86 4.25
CA ASN A 12 -4.09 -1.65 4.74
C ASN A 12 -5.34 -1.40 3.88
N CYS A 13 -6.31 -2.30 3.98
CA CYS A 13 -7.60 -2.13 3.34
C CYS A 13 -8.72 -2.64 4.26
N ASN A 14 -9.96 -2.28 3.94
CA ASN A 14 -11.16 -2.62 4.70
C ASN A 14 -11.60 -4.10 4.61
N CYS A 15 -10.77 -5.01 4.13
CA CYS A 15 -11.12 -6.44 4.04
C CYS A 15 -11.04 -7.14 5.40
N ASP A 16 -11.80 -8.23 5.57
CA ASP A 16 -11.96 -8.97 6.85
C ASP A 16 -10.64 -9.43 7.50
N PHE A 17 -9.68 -9.84 6.69
CA PHE A 17 -8.38 -10.31 7.14
C PHE A 17 -7.36 -10.08 6.03
N ALA A 18 -6.21 -9.46 6.37
CA ALA A 18 -5.03 -9.18 5.54
C ALA A 18 -5.31 -8.98 4.04
N CYS A 19 -5.15 -7.77 3.51
CA CYS A 19 -5.60 -7.42 2.16
C CYS A 19 -5.30 -8.50 1.09
N PRO A 20 -6.30 -9.24 0.59
CA PRO A 20 -6.09 -10.38 -0.32
C PRO A 20 -5.29 -9.99 -1.55
N CYS A 21 -5.55 -8.78 -2.08
CA CYS A 21 -4.85 -8.20 -3.21
C CYS A 21 -3.33 -8.13 -3.01
N SER A 22 -2.85 -7.81 -1.80
CA SER A 22 -1.42 -7.74 -1.50
C SER A 22 -0.82 -9.12 -1.26
N VAL A 23 -1.48 -9.95 -0.45
CA VAL A 23 -0.90 -11.26 -0.02
C VAL A 23 -0.98 -12.34 -1.09
N THR A 24 -1.88 -12.21 -2.06
CA THR A 24 -2.01 -13.15 -3.18
C THR A 24 -1.61 -12.54 -4.53
N SER A 25 -0.96 -11.37 -4.54
CA SER A 25 -0.61 -10.65 -5.78
C SER A 25 -1.79 -10.51 -6.75
N PHE A 26 -2.93 -10.01 -6.24
CA PHE A 26 -4.18 -9.79 -6.97
C PHE A 26 -4.88 -11.03 -7.54
N ALA A 27 -4.48 -12.25 -7.15
CA ALA A 27 -5.18 -13.48 -7.53
C ALA A 27 -6.55 -13.65 -6.84
N ALA A 28 -6.78 -13.02 -5.69
CA ALA A 28 -8.02 -13.08 -4.93
C ALA A 28 -8.73 -11.71 -4.88
N PRO A 29 -10.09 -11.69 -4.91
CA PRO A 29 -10.87 -10.46 -4.78
C PRO A 29 -10.85 -9.93 -3.34
N GLY A 30 -11.26 -8.66 -3.17
CA GLY A 30 -11.58 -8.11 -1.85
C GLY A 30 -12.86 -8.74 -1.28
N THR A 31 -13.04 -8.61 0.04
CA THR A 31 -14.22 -9.16 0.75
C THR A 31 -15.42 -8.23 0.72
N GLU A 32 -15.20 -6.95 0.44
CA GLU A 32 -16.21 -5.90 0.41
C GLU A 32 -16.57 -5.46 -1.02
N ASP A 33 -17.78 -4.95 -1.22
CA ASP A 33 -18.25 -4.41 -2.51
C ASP A 33 -17.34 -3.29 -3.05
N ARG A 34 -16.72 -2.52 -2.14
CA ARG A 34 -15.76 -1.47 -2.46
C ARG A 34 -14.51 -1.61 -1.59
N CYS A 35 -13.39 -1.89 -2.24
CA CYS A 35 -12.09 -1.81 -1.59
C CYS A 35 -11.73 -0.35 -1.28
N GLN A 36 -11.41 -0.09 -0.01
CA GLN A 36 -10.91 1.19 0.49
C GLN A 36 -9.49 0.98 0.99
N VAL A 37 -8.52 1.25 0.12
CA VAL A 37 -7.10 1.16 0.46
C VAL A 37 -6.63 2.42 1.19
N VAL A 38 -5.84 2.23 2.25
CA VAL A 38 -5.08 3.29 2.89
C VAL A 38 -3.59 3.02 2.72
N LEU A 39 -2.88 4.05 2.25
CA LEU A 39 -1.44 4.03 2.07
C LEU A 39 -0.84 5.12 2.96
N ALA A 40 0.14 4.75 3.78
CA ALA A 40 0.88 5.67 4.62
C ALA A 40 2.38 5.45 4.42
N TYR A 41 3.10 6.55 4.19
CA TYR A 41 4.54 6.55 4.05
C TYR A 41 5.13 7.44 5.14
N HIS A 42 6.00 6.87 5.95
CA HIS A 42 6.88 7.65 6.82
C HIS A 42 8.22 7.82 6.10
N ILE A 43 8.39 8.99 5.48
CA ILE A 43 9.60 9.33 4.73
C ILE A 43 10.70 9.73 5.71
N GLN A 44 11.83 9.03 5.63
CA GLN A 44 13.02 9.32 6.44
C GLN A 44 14.08 10.08 5.65
N ARG A 45 14.20 9.80 4.34
CA ARG A 45 15.07 10.53 3.41
C ARG A 45 14.38 10.73 2.07
N GLY A 46 14.59 11.89 1.44
CA GLY A 46 14.05 12.20 0.12
C GLY A 46 14.97 13.16 -0.64
N GLN A 47 15.10 12.97 -1.95
CA GLN A 47 15.94 13.81 -2.83
C GLN A 47 15.41 13.86 -4.26
N ILE A 48 15.69 14.96 -4.95
CA ILE A 48 15.22 15.30 -6.29
C ILE A 48 16.44 15.68 -7.15
N ASP A 49 16.55 15.10 -8.35
CA ASP A 49 17.59 15.36 -9.36
C ASP A 49 17.22 16.44 -10.39
#